data_AF-A0A9P0K8R0-F1
#
_entry.id   AF-A0A9P0K8R0-F1
#
_cell.length_a   1.000
_cell.length_b   1.000
_cell.length_c   1.000
_cell.angle_alpha   90.00
_cell.angle_beta   90.00
_cell.angle_gamma   90.00
#
_symmetry.space_group_name_H-M   'P 1'
#
loop_
_entity.id
_entity.type
_entity.pdbx_description
1 polymer ?
#
loop_
_entity_poly.entity_id
_entity_poly.type
_entity_poly.pdbx_seq_one_letter_code
_entity_poly.pdbx_strand_id
1 'polypeptide(L)'
;MILVNWILETARKGFPKKANDPKSSVQNFLNDHPRKNPFNNNRLGDGWVKAFLNRHPEIVERSSESVSAASARVSEKDIRLWFSELETYIKGNDLEDAISDPTRVYNADETGFEVSPSTGKVFAKRGAKNVYTIDRGAAK
;
A
#
# COMPACT_ATOMS: atom_id res chain seq x y z
N MET A 1 18.06 9.95 9.57
CA MET A 1 18.16 8.62 10.23
C MET A 1 17.81 7.52 9.24
N ILE A 2 18.65 6.50 9.08
CA ILE A 2 18.50 5.45 8.05
C ILE A 2 17.15 4.72 8.16
N LEU A 3 16.74 4.33 9.38
CA LEU A 3 15.49 3.59 9.59
C LEU A 3 14.23 4.43 9.31
N VAL A 4 14.24 5.71 9.71
CA VAL A 4 13.16 6.67 9.42
C VAL A 4 12.98 6.85 7.92
N ASN A 5 14.08 7.11 7.20
CA ASN A 5 14.05 7.27 5.75
C ASN A 5 13.56 6.00 5.05
N TRP A 6 14.02 4.82 5.50
CA TRP A 6 13.56 3.55 4.96
C TRP A 6 12.05 3.35 5.15
N ILE A 7 11.52 3.62 6.36
CA ILE A 7 10.07 3.51 6.64
C ILE A 7 9.27 4.45 5.73
N LEU A 8 9.68 5.72 5.62
CA LEU A 8 8.95 6.71 4.85
C LEU A 8 9.02 6.46 3.34
N GLU A 9 10.19 6.11 2.79
CA GLU A 9 10.34 5.84 1.35
C GLU A 9 9.64 4.56 0.93
N THR A 10 9.65 3.52 1.77
CA THR A 10 8.92 2.28 1.45
C THR A 10 7.41 2.49 1.52
N ALA A 11 6.92 3.24 2.50
CA ALA A 11 5.52 3.66 2.54
C ALA A 11 5.11 4.48 1.31
N ARG A 12 5.95 5.43 0.87
CA ARG A 12 5.70 6.23 -0.36
C ARG A 12 5.57 5.37 -1.62
N LYS A 13 6.25 4.22 -1.65
CA LYS A 13 6.25 3.28 -2.79
C LYS A 13 5.16 2.21 -2.70
N GLY A 14 4.23 2.29 -1.75
CA GLY A 14 3.16 1.29 -1.58
C GLY A 14 3.58 0.03 -0.81
N PHE A 15 4.71 0.09 -0.09
CA PHE A 15 5.22 -0.98 0.78
C PHE A 15 5.36 -0.51 2.23
N PRO A 16 4.30 0.03 2.85
CA PRO A 16 4.38 0.58 4.19
C PRO A 16 4.72 -0.52 5.21
N LYS A 17 5.47 -0.15 6.25
CA LYS A 17 6.03 -1.10 7.22
C LYS A 17 5.14 -1.24 8.43
N LYS A 18 4.96 -2.47 8.91
CA LYS A 18 4.32 -2.76 10.20
C LYS A 18 5.34 -2.63 11.31
N ALA A 19 4.88 -2.52 12.55
CA ALA A 19 5.75 -2.44 13.73
C ALA A 19 6.78 -3.58 13.84
N ASN A 20 6.47 -4.76 13.29
CA ASN A 20 7.38 -5.90 13.31
C ASN A 20 8.55 -5.78 12.33
N ASP A 21 8.38 -5.07 11.21
CA ASP A 21 9.42 -4.94 10.19
C ASP A 21 10.71 -4.25 10.69
N PRO A 22 10.66 -3.08 11.36
CA PRO A 22 11.86 -2.50 11.94
C PRO A 22 12.43 -3.35 13.07
N LYS A 23 11.60 -4.07 13.83
CA LYS A 23 12.08 -5.01 14.87
C LYS A 23 12.93 -6.12 14.24
N SER A 24 12.41 -6.76 13.20
CA SER A 24 13.10 -7.83 12.48
C SER A 24 14.36 -7.31 11.76
N SER A 25 14.28 -6.14 11.12
CA SER A 25 15.43 -5.54 10.44
C SER A 25 16.59 -5.24 11.41
N VAL A 26 16.29 -4.65 12.59
CA VAL A 26 17.31 -4.39 13.61
C VAL A 26 17.82 -5.69 14.24
N GLN A 27 16.95 -6.66 14.49
CA GLN A 27 17.34 -7.96 15.03
C GLN A 27 18.32 -8.68 14.10
N ASN A 28 18.03 -8.73 12.80
CA ASN A 28 18.93 -9.31 11.80
C ASN A 28 20.29 -8.60 11.79
N PHE A 29 20.28 -7.26 11.78
CA PHE A 29 21.51 -6.48 11.84
C PHE A 29 22.37 -6.80 13.08
N LEU A 30 21.74 -6.95 14.26
CA LEU A 30 22.43 -7.29 15.51
C LEU A 30 22.93 -8.74 15.53
N ASN A 31 22.28 -9.66 14.82
CA ASN A 31 22.74 -11.03 14.67
C ASN A 31 23.96 -11.11 13.73
N ASP A 32 23.92 -10.38 12.61
CA ASP A 32 25.03 -10.32 11.64
C ASP A 32 26.23 -9.54 12.18
N HIS A 33 25.97 -8.56 13.05
CA HIS A 33 26.98 -7.71 13.67
C HIS A 33 26.82 -7.73 15.19
N PRO A 34 27.29 -8.78 15.88
CA PRO A 34 27.12 -8.93 17.32
C PRO A 34 27.65 -7.73 18.09
N ARG A 35 26.77 -7.12 18.89
CA ARG A 35 27.08 -5.99 19.78
C ARG A 35 26.37 -6.18 21.10
N LYS A 36 27.03 -5.83 22.20
CA LYS A 36 26.39 -5.83 23.53
C LYS A 36 25.21 -4.86 23.50
N ASN A 37 24.02 -5.38 23.81
CA ASN A 37 22.79 -4.61 23.83
C ASN A 37 21.87 -5.15 24.93
N PRO A 38 20.88 -4.36 25.40
CA PRO A 38 20.01 -4.75 26.51
C PRO A 38 18.82 -5.63 26.08
N PHE A 39 18.72 -6.01 24.80
CA PHE A 39 17.55 -6.71 24.27
C PHE A 39 17.72 -8.22 24.39
N ASN A 40 16.67 -8.91 24.86
CA ASN A 40 16.63 -10.37 24.86
C ASN A 40 16.61 -10.87 23.41
N ASN A 41 17.50 -11.80 23.06
CA ASN A 41 17.66 -12.36 21.72
C ASN A 41 17.78 -11.30 20.61
N ASN A 42 18.43 -10.16 20.90
CA ASN A 42 18.57 -9.02 19.99
C ASN A 42 17.24 -8.45 19.46
N ARG A 43 16.10 -8.77 20.10
CA ARG A 43 14.77 -8.43 19.60
C ARG A 43 14.22 -7.20 20.31
N LEU A 44 13.87 -6.19 19.51
CA LEU A 44 13.23 -4.97 20.00
C LEU A 44 11.80 -5.26 20.49
N GLY A 45 11.46 -4.76 21.68
CA GLY A 45 10.11 -4.84 22.26
C GLY A 45 9.18 -3.71 21.81
N ASP A 46 7.91 -3.78 22.23
CA ASP A 46 6.90 -2.75 21.92
C ASP A 46 7.23 -1.37 22.52
N GLY A 47 7.85 -1.36 23.71
CA GLY A 47 8.31 -0.12 24.35
C GLY A 47 9.31 0.65 23.48
N TRP A 48 10.18 -0.06 22.75
CA TRP A 48 11.11 0.57 21.83
C TRP A 48 10.38 1.21 20.64
N VAL A 49 9.39 0.52 20.07
CA VAL A 49 8.58 1.05 18.96
C VAL A 49 7.83 2.30 19.39
N LYS A 50 7.19 2.29 20.57
CA LYS A 50 6.51 3.45 21.12
C LYS A 50 7.49 4.63 21.31
N ALA A 51 8.66 4.37 21.90
CA ALA A 51 9.69 5.39 22.08
C ALA A 51 10.27 5.89 20.74
N PHE A 52 10.32 5.04 19.71
CA PHE A 52 10.75 5.41 18.37
C PHE A 52 9.74 6.34 17.70
N LEU A 53 8.45 6.00 17.71
CA LEU A 53 7.40 6.86 17.15
C LEU A 53 7.27 8.20 17.91
N ASN A 54 7.47 8.21 19.24
CA ASN A 54 7.50 9.44 20.02
C ASN A 54 8.65 10.37 19.63
N ARG A 55 9.83 9.81 19.27
CA ARG A 55 10.98 10.59 18.81
C ARG A 55 10.86 11.04 17.35
N HIS A 56 10.00 10.39 16.58
CA HIS A 56 9.80 10.62 15.16
C HIS A 56 8.32 10.93 14.87
N PRO A 57 7.81 12.09 15.31
CA PRO A 57 6.40 12.44 15.14
C PRO A 57 5.98 12.54 13.67
N GLU A 58 6.92 12.66 12.73
CA GLU A 58 6.69 12.56 11.29
C GLU A 58 6.18 11.19 10.83
N ILE A 59 6.31 10.15 11.65
CA ILE A 59 5.78 8.80 11.41
C ILE A 59 4.51 8.61 12.26
N VAL A 60 3.45 8.10 11.65
CA VAL A 60 2.19 7.75 12.32
C VAL A 60 1.70 6.37 11.90
N GLU A 61 0.94 5.73 12.77
CA GLU A 61 0.20 4.52 12.42
C GLU A 61 -1.05 4.87 11.61
N ARG A 62 -1.29 4.12 10.53
CA ARG A 62 -2.47 4.22 9.67
C ARG A 62 -3.00 2.83 9.32
N SER A 63 -4.30 2.75 9.04
CA SER A 63 -4.88 1.62 8.34
C SER A 63 -4.59 1.80 6.85
N SER A 64 -4.07 0.75 6.21
CA SER A 64 -3.82 0.78 4.76
C SER A 64 -5.00 0.25 3.98
N GLU A 65 -5.23 0.82 2.80
CA GLU A 65 -6.11 0.28 1.78
C GLU A 65 -5.36 -0.74 0.92
N SER A 66 -5.98 -1.88 0.68
CA SER A 66 -5.40 -2.93 -0.17
C SER A 66 -5.66 -2.59 -1.64
N VAL A 67 -4.62 -2.63 -2.47
CA VAL A 67 -4.74 -2.43 -3.92
C VAL A 67 -4.17 -3.65 -4.63
N SER A 68 -4.86 -4.16 -5.64
CA SER A 68 -4.37 -5.33 -6.39
C SER A 68 -3.02 -5.04 -7.07
N ALA A 69 -2.19 -6.06 -7.22
CA ALA A 69 -0.92 -5.95 -7.95
C ALA A 69 -1.12 -5.53 -9.43
N ALA A 70 -2.27 -5.88 -10.04
CA ALA A 70 -2.61 -5.45 -11.38
C ALA A 70 -2.84 -3.93 -11.41
N SER A 71 -3.71 -3.42 -10.54
CA SER A 71 -4.03 -1.98 -10.44
C SER A 71 -2.81 -1.13 -10.11
N ALA A 72 -1.90 -1.63 -9.27
CA ALA A 72 -0.67 -0.93 -8.90
C ALA A 72 0.34 -0.77 -10.04
N ARG A 73 0.21 -1.56 -11.13
CA ARG A 73 1.12 -1.54 -12.30
C ARG A 73 0.58 -0.73 -13.48
N VAL A 74 -0.68 -0.31 -13.43
CA VAL A 74 -1.31 0.47 -14.51
C VAL A 74 -0.61 1.82 -14.64
N SER A 75 -0.14 2.12 -15.85
CA SER A 75 0.46 3.40 -16.19
C SER A 75 -0.53 4.32 -16.91
N GLU A 76 -0.20 5.62 -17.00
CA GLU A 76 -0.98 6.56 -17.81
C GLU A 76 -1.11 6.09 -19.27
N LYS A 77 -0.04 5.51 -19.83
CA LYS A 77 -0.05 4.98 -21.19
C LYS A 77 -1.09 3.87 -21.35
N ASP A 78 -1.19 2.97 -20.38
CA ASP A 78 -2.15 1.86 -20.43
C ASP A 78 -3.59 2.40 -20.38
N ILE A 79 -3.85 3.42 -19.56
CA ILE A 79 -5.17 4.07 -19.48
C ILE A 79 -5.53 4.71 -20.82
N ARG A 80 -4.61 5.47 -21.43
CA ARG A 80 -4.85 6.11 -22.73
C ARG A 80 -5.07 5.10 -23.84
N LEU A 81 -4.29 4.01 -23.84
CA LEU A 81 -4.43 2.93 -24.79
C LEU A 81 -5.81 2.30 -24.68
N TRP A 82 -6.27 1.99 -23.47
CA TRP A 82 -7.59 1.41 -23.24
C TRP A 82 -8.72 2.28 -23.82
N PHE A 83 -8.68 3.60 -23.58
CA PHE A 83 -9.69 4.50 -24.17
C PHE A 83 -9.62 4.55 -25.70
N SER A 84 -8.43 4.52 -26.29
CA SER A 84 -8.24 4.50 -27.74
C SER A 84 -8.75 3.20 -28.38
N GLU A 85 -8.51 2.07 -27.72
CA GLU A 85 -9.00 0.76 -28.15
C GLU A 85 -10.52 0.69 -28.03
N LEU A 86 -11.08 1.23 -26.96
CA LEU A 86 -12.53 1.32 -26.76
C LEU A 86 -13.19 2.18 -27.86
N GLU A 87 -12.64 3.35 -28.17
CA GLU A 87 -13.17 4.21 -29.25
C GLU A 87 -13.13 3.48 -30.61
N THR A 88 -12.02 2.80 -30.90
CA THR A 88 -11.86 2.00 -32.12
C THR A 88 -12.90 0.88 -32.19
N TYR A 89 -13.12 0.18 -31.07
CA TYR A 89 -14.11 -0.88 -30.97
C TYR A 89 -15.53 -0.36 -31.20
N ILE A 90 -15.90 0.76 -30.58
CA ILE A 90 -17.24 1.36 -30.71
C ILE A 90 -17.52 1.73 -32.18
N LYS A 91 -16.58 2.45 -32.81
CA LYS A 91 -16.69 2.84 -34.23
C LYS A 91 -16.72 1.64 -35.18
N GLY A 92 -15.91 0.61 -34.89
CA GLY A 92 -15.83 -0.59 -35.72
C GLY A 92 -17.05 -1.51 -35.65
N ASN A 93 -17.95 -1.29 -34.68
CA ASN A 93 -19.15 -2.09 -34.48
C ASN A 93 -20.45 -1.25 -34.60
N ASP A 94 -20.36 -0.02 -35.12
CA ASP A 94 -21.51 0.89 -35.27
C ASP A 94 -22.28 1.13 -33.96
N LEU A 95 -21.56 1.28 -32.84
CA LEU A 95 -22.11 1.43 -31.47
C LEU A 95 -22.11 2.88 -30.96
N GLU A 96 -21.89 3.89 -31.83
CA GLU A 96 -21.78 5.28 -31.36
C GLU A 96 -23.06 5.80 -30.69
N ASP A 97 -24.23 5.28 -31.10
CA ASP A 97 -25.51 5.64 -30.51
C ASP A 97 -25.57 5.31 -29.01
N ALA A 98 -24.95 4.20 -28.60
CA ALA A 98 -24.90 3.74 -27.21
C ALA A 98 -24.18 4.71 -26.26
N ILE A 99 -23.20 5.46 -26.76
CA ILE A 99 -22.41 6.41 -25.96
C ILE A 99 -22.81 7.88 -26.19
N SER A 100 -23.64 8.16 -27.18
CA SER A 100 -24.08 9.51 -27.54
C SER A 100 -25.07 10.14 -26.55
N ASP A 101 -25.80 9.31 -25.82
CA ASP A 101 -26.82 9.74 -24.86
C ASP A 101 -26.33 9.50 -23.43
N PRO A 102 -26.03 10.56 -22.66
CA PRO A 102 -25.54 10.41 -21.29
C PRO A 102 -26.56 9.75 -20.36
N THR A 103 -27.85 9.69 -20.72
CA THR A 103 -28.88 9.00 -19.92
C THR A 103 -28.76 7.48 -19.98
N ARG A 104 -27.98 6.93 -20.92
CA ARG A 104 -27.73 5.49 -21.09
C ARG A 104 -26.50 4.99 -20.33
N VAL A 105 -25.88 5.84 -19.50
CA VAL A 105 -24.73 5.48 -18.67
C VAL A 105 -25.22 4.92 -17.34
N TYR A 106 -25.15 3.59 -17.20
CA TYR A 106 -25.51 2.89 -15.97
C TYR A 106 -24.24 2.54 -15.19
N ASN A 107 -24.23 2.81 -13.88
CA ASN A 107 -23.17 2.33 -12.99
C ASN A 107 -23.62 1.00 -12.37
N ALA A 108 -22.76 -0.02 -12.46
CA ALA A 108 -22.92 -1.28 -11.77
C ALA A 108 -21.56 -1.66 -11.20
N ASP A 109 -21.49 -1.85 -9.89
CA ASP A 109 -20.25 -2.23 -9.21
C ASP A 109 -20.56 -3.23 -8.09
N GLU A 110 -19.58 -4.07 -7.77
CA GLU A 110 -19.70 -5.08 -6.71
C GLU A 110 -19.28 -4.48 -5.37
N THR A 111 -20.13 -4.62 -4.35
CA THR A 111 -19.75 -4.28 -2.97
C THR A 111 -19.43 -5.56 -2.21
N GLY A 112 -18.15 -5.78 -1.95
CA GLY A 112 -17.69 -6.85 -1.05
C GLY A 112 -17.77 -6.43 0.42
N PHE A 113 -18.39 -7.25 1.26
CA PHE A 113 -18.37 -7.07 2.71
C PHE A 113 -17.47 -8.13 3.35
N GLU A 114 -16.36 -7.69 3.92
CA GLU A 114 -15.53 -8.54 4.77
C GLU A 114 -16.07 -8.46 6.20
N VAL A 115 -16.42 -9.61 6.79
CA VAL A 115 -16.99 -9.67 8.16
C VAL A 115 -15.92 -9.47 9.24
N SER A 116 -14.64 -9.62 8.90
CA SER A 116 -13.51 -9.38 9.80
C SER A 116 -12.27 -8.86 9.05
N PRO A 117 -12.30 -7.62 8.53
CA PRO A 117 -11.15 -7.03 7.84
C PRO A 117 -10.09 -6.69 8.88
N SER A 118 -8.95 -7.38 8.84
CA SER A 118 -7.78 -7.02 9.66
C SER A 118 -6.61 -6.56 8.79
N THR A 119 -6.78 -5.44 8.11
CA THR A 119 -5.64 -4.67 7.60
C THR A 119 -4.91 -4.06 8.80
N GLY A 120 -3.98 -4.83 9.36
CA GLY A 120 -3.17 -4.40 10.50
C GLY A 120 -2.50 -3.04 10.27
N LYS A 121 -2.19 -2.32 11.35
CA LYS A 121 -1.63 -0.96 11.26
C LYS A 121 -0.24 -0.95 10.63
N VAL A 122 -0.02 0.05 9.78
CA VAL A 122 1.26 0.32 9.12
C VAL A 122 1.77 1.72 9.46
N PHE A 123 3.07 1.94 9.31
CA PHE A 123 3.72 3.22 9.48
C PHE A 123 3.72 4.01 8.17
N ALA A 124 3.27 5.26 8.25
CA ALA A 124 3.23 6.20 7.15
C ALA A 124 3.61 7.61 7.59
N LYS A 125 3.84 8.50 6.62
CA LYS A 125 4.12 9.92 6.90
C LYS A 125 2.89 10.59 7.53
N ARG A 126 3.10 11.42 8.55
CA ARG A 126 2.04 12.27 9.11
C ARG A 126 1.44 13.14 8.00
N GLY A 127 0.12 13.20 7.95
CA GLY A 127 -0.64 13.91 6.92
C GLY A 127 -0.87 13.12 5.62
N ALA A 128 -0.37 11.89 5.49
CA ALA A 128 -0.73 11.01 4.39
C ALA A 128 -2.25 10.73 4.43
N LYS A 129 -2.94 11.06 3.33
CA LYS A 129 -4.39 10.81 3.16
C LYS A 129 -4.64 9.34 2.81
N ASN A 130 -3.91 8.86 1.80
CA ASN A 130 -4.09 7.51 1.28
C ASN A 130 -2.81 6.72 1.55
N VAL A 131 -2.95 5.56 2.18
CA VAL A 131 -1.85 4.65 2.46
C VAL A 131 -2.21 3.32 1.83
N TYR A 132 -1.49 2.96 0.77
CA TYR A 132 -1.76 1.74 0.03
C TYR A 132 -0.82 0.62 0.44
N THR A 133 -1.36 -0.59 0.49
CA THR A 133 -0.59 -1.82 0.54
C THR A 133 -0.93 -2.61 -0.71
N ILE A 134 0.08 -3.05 -1.45
CA ILE A 134 -0.14 -3.91 -2.60
C ILE A 134 -0.54 -5.30 -2.09
N ASP A 135 -1.75 -5.71 -2.41
CA ASP A 135 -2.22 -7.05 -2.11
C ASP A 135 -1.48 -8.06 -2.98
N ARG A 136 -0.87 -9.03 -2.32
CA ARG A 136 -0.45 -10.26 -2.97
C ARG A 136 -1.59 -11.22 -2.76
N GLY A 137 -2.70 -11.00 -3.47
CA GLY A 137 -3.79 -11.97 -3.51
C GLY A 137 -3.16 -13.34 -3.75
N ALA A 138 -3.53 -14.33 -2.94
CA ALA A 138 -3.15 -15.70 -3.21
C ALA A 138 -3.60 -15.98 -4.65
N ALA A 139 -2.65 -16.27 -5.54
CA ALA A 139 -2.97 -16.70 -6.88
C ALA A 139 -3.93 -17.89 -6.74
N LYS A 140 -5.18 -17.70 -7.16
CA LYS A 140 -6.11 -18.81 -7.37
C LYS A 140 -5.73 -19.49 -8.67
#